data_AF-A0A126YVM8-F1
#
_entry.id   AF-A0A126YVM8-F1
#
_cell.length_a   1.000
_cell.length_b   1.000
_cell.length_c   1.000
_cell.angle_alpha   90.00
_cell.angle_beta   90.00
_cell.angle_gamma   90.00
#
_symmetry.space_group_name_H-M   'P 1'
#
loop_
_entity.id
_entity.type
_entity.pdbx_description
1 polymer ?
#
loop_
_entity_poly.entity_id
_entity_poly.type
_entity_poly.pdbx_seq_one_letter_code
_entity_poly.pdbx_strand_id
1 'polypeptide(L)'
;MRTASPSNSDRAEFSPVELELAAILRQWNPLGVPDAAPEGEYDDLVRPILVELEHGLRPRALAVEIAGALTRDYGLAMKEQLARDVATRIDEWWTAFGSDDRHTL
;
A
#
# COMPACT_ATOMS: atom_id res chain seq x y z
N MET A 1 8.25 -15.17 13.78
CA MET A 1 6.87 -14.71 13.52
C MET A 1 6.76 -13.29 14.01
N ARG A 2 6.79 -12.31 13.12
CA ARG A 2 6.48 -10.92 13.47
C ARG A 2 4.98 -10.79 13.21
N THR A 3 4.20 -10.98 14.26
CA THR A 3 2.75 -10.75 14.22
C THR A 3 2.55 -9.31 13.78
N ALA A 4 1.73 -9.07 12.76
CA ALA A 4 1.24 -7.73 12.44
C ALA A 4 0.83 -7.06 13.76
N SER A 5 1.52 -5.98 14.13
CA SER A 5 1.16 -5.23 15.34
C SER A 5 -0.29 -4.78 15.17
N PRO A 6 -1.18 -5.00 16.15
CA PRO A 6 -2.61 -4.70 16.01
C PRO A 6 -2.90 -3.24 15.63
N SER A 7 -1.98 -2.30 15.91
CA SER A 7 -2.13 -0.91 15.49
C SER A 7 -1.99 -0.70 13.97
N ASN A 8 -1.24 -1.53 13.24
CA ASN A 8 -0.95 -1.26 11.82
C ASN A 8 -2.10 -1.56 10.86
N SER A 9 -3.16 -2.21 11.34
CA SER A 9 -4.31 -2.63 10.52
C SER A 9 -5.65 -2.20 11.11
N ASP A 10 -5.66 -1.44 12.21
CA ASP A 10 -6.90 -0.90 12.75
C ASP A 10 -7.38 0.27 11.88
N ARG A 11 -8.27 -0.06 10.94
CA ARG A 11 -8.84 0.90 10.00
C ARG A 11 -9.51 2.09 10.67
N ALA A 12 -9.99 1.94 11.91
CA ALA A 12 -10.60 3.04 12.64
C ALA A 12 -9.60 4.14 13.00
N GLU A 13 -8.30 3.82 13.04
CA GLU A 13 -7.21 4.76 13.30
C GLU A 13 -6.59 5.34 12.02
N PHE A 14 -7.11 4.99 10.84
CA PHE A 14 -6.53 5.45 9.58
C PHE A 14 -6.83 6.93 9.34
N SER A 15 -5.77 7.68 9.05
CA SER A 15 -5.82 9.00 8.47
C SER A 15 -6.42 8.98 7.04
N PRO A 16 -6.83 10.13 6.49
CA PRO A 16 -7.35 10.20 5.12
C PRO A 16 -6.37 9.62 4.08
N VAL A 17 -5.07 9.88 4.23
CA VAL A 17 -4.03 9.37 3.32
C VAL A 17 -3.89 7.85 3.40
N GLU A 18 -4.02 7.26 4.59
CA GLU A 18 -4.03 5.81 4.78
C GLU A 18 -5.26 5.16 4.14
N LEU A 19 -6.44 5.80 4.25
CA LEU A 19 -7.68 5.32 3.61
C LEU A 19 -7.60 5.36 2.08
N GLU A 20 -7.01 6.41 1.51
CA GLU A 20 -6.80 6.52 0.06
C GLU A 20 -5.84 5.44 -0.46
N LEU A 21 -4.72 5.21 0.23
CA LEU A 21 -3.80 4.14 -0.14
C LEU A 21 -4.48 2.76 -0.01
N ALA A 22 -5.24 2.52 1.05
CA ALA A 22 -6.00 1.28 1.22
C ALA A 22 -6.98 1.06 0.06
N ALA A 23 -7.61 2.13 -0.45
CA ALA A 23 -8.48 2.06 -1.62
C ALA A 23 -7.72 1.73 -2.92
N ILE A 24 -6.51 2.28 -3.11
CA ILE A 24 -5.65 1.92 -4.26
C ILE A 24 -5.30 0.43 -4.23
N LEU A 25 -4.91 -0.10 -3.06
CA LEU A 25 -4.58 -1.52 -2.88
C LEU A 25 -5.80 -2.42 -3.10
N ARG A 26 -6.97 -2.04 -2.56
CA ARG A 26 -8.24 -2.77 -2.78
C ARG A 26 -8.66 -2.79 -4.25
N GLN A 27 -8.40 -1.73 -5.01
CA GLN A 27 -8.67 -1.71 -6.45
C GLN A 27 -7.71 -2.58 -7.25
N TRP A 28 -6.45 -2.66 -6.82
CA TRP A 28 -5.48 -3.56 -7.46
C TRP A 28 -5.80 -5.05 -7.19
N ASN A 29 -6.23 -5.37 -5.97
CA ASN A 29 -6.78 -6.67 -5.57
C ASN A 29 -5.92 -7.92 -5.94
N PRO A 30 -4.63 -7.97 -5.56
CA PRO A 30 -3.76 -9.09 -5.91
C PRO A 30 -4.16 -10.42 -5.23
N LEU A 31 -4.96 -10.35 -4.17
CA LEU A 31 -5.44 -11.53 -3.41
C LEU A 31 -6.77 -12.08 -3.96
N GLY A 32 -7.43 -11.38 -4.89
CA GLY A 32 -8.74 -11.77 -5.39
C GLY A 32 -9.85 -11.68 -4.32
N VAL A 33 -9.71 -10.74 -3.39
CA VAL A 33 -10.71 -10.42 -2.37
C VAL A 33 -12.01 -10.02 -3.06
N PRO A 34 -13.15 -10.70 -2.81
CA PRO A 34 -14.40 -10.36 -3.45
C PRO A 34 -14.94 -9.01 -2.94
N ASP A 35 -15.74 -8.32 -3.76
CA ASP A 35 -16.26 -6.99 -3.39
C ASP A 35 -17.08 -7.01 -2.09
N ALA A 36 -17.79 -8.11 -1.81
CA ALA A 36 -18.57 -8.31 -0.60
C ALA A 36 -17.74 -8.69 0.63
N ALA A 37 -16.42 -8.92 0.49
CA ALA A 37 -15.57 -9.20 1.63
C ALA A 37 -15.42 -7.96 2.53
N PRO A 38 -15.17 -8.16 3.83
CA PRO A 38 -14.85 -7.09 4.75
C PRO A 38 -13.80 -6.14 4.20
N GLU A 39 -13.93 -4.88 4.60
CA GLU A 39 -12.85 -3.92 4.46
C GLU A 39 -11.66 -4.35 5.33
N GLY A 40 -10.45 -4.05 4.87
CA GLY A 40 -9.24 -4.21 5.66
C GLY A 40 -8.26 -5.33 5.26
N GLU A 41 -8.59 -6.12 4.24
CA GLU A 41 -7.71 -7.19 3.72
C GLU A 41 -6.35 -6.69 3.18
N TYR A 42 -6.16 -5.38 3.05
CA TYR A 42 -4.91 -4.76 2.60
C TYR A 42 -4.33 -3.75 3.61
N ASP A 43 -4.97 -3.58 4.77
CA ASP A 43 -4.68 -2.49 5.69
C ASP A 43 -3.31 -2.66 6.36
N ASP A 44 -2.86 -3.88 6.56
CA ASP A 44 -1.51 -4.20 7.07
C ASP A 44 -0.37 -3.74 6.14
N LEU A 45 -0.64 -3.60 4.84
CA LEU A 45 0.33 -3.12 3.84
C LEU A 45 0.42 -1.59 3.78
N VAL A 46 -0.59 -0.88 4.27
CA VAL A 46 -0.72 0.59 4.12
C VAL A 46 0.44 1.33 4.79
N ARG A 47 0.60 1.18 6.10
CA ARG A 47 1.64 1.90 6.85
C ARG A 47 3.06 1.54 6.40
N PRO A 48 3.42 0.26 6.16
CA PRO A 48 4.73 -0.07 5.59
C PRO A 48 5.01 0.64 4.27
N ILE A 49 4.03 0.70 3.36
CA ILE A 49 4.21 1.39 2.07
C ILE A 49 4.40 2.90 2.28
N LEU A 50 3.61 3.53 3.15
CA LEU A 50 3.76 4.96 3.46
C LEU A 50 5.16 5.29 4.01
N VAL A 51 5.69 4.48 4.92
CA VAL A 51 7.04 4.66 5.46
C VAL A 51 8.09 4.65 4.34
N GLU A 52 7.96 3.74 3.37
CA GLU A 52 8.88 3.71 2.24
C GLU A 52 8.73 4.95 1.34
N LEU A 53 7.51 5.40 1.09
CA LEU A 53 7.24 6.62 0.31
C LEU A 53 7.79 7.88 0.98
N GLU A 54 7.69 7.99 2.30
CA GLU A 54 8.28 9.06 3.10
C GLU A 54 9.82 9.09 2.99
N HIS A 55 10.45 7.92 2.86
CA HIS A 55 11.88 7.81 2.58
C HIS A 55 12.26 8.08 1.11
N GLY A 56 11.28 8.40 0.26
CA GLY A 56 11.50 8.72 -1.15
C GLY A 56 11.81 7.51 -2.02
N LEU A 57 11.32 6.32 -1.66
CA LEU A 57 11.51 5.11 -2.43
C LEU A 57 10.96 5.28 -3.85
N ARG A 58 11.74 4.89 -4.86
CA ARG A 58 11.33 4.98 -6.27
C ARG A 58 10.35 3.85 -6.64
N PRO A 59 9.49 4.03 -7.66
CA PRO A 59 8.47 3.03 -8.05
C PRO A 59 8.98 1.61 -8.20
N ARG A 60 10.16 1.42 -8.80
CA ARG A 60 10.75 0.09 -8.98
C ARG A 60 11.10 -0.59 -7.66
N ALA A 61 11.67 0.16 -6.72
CA ALA A 61 12.01 -0.37 -5.40
C ALA A 61 10.72 -0.64 -4.59
N LEU A 62 9.72 0.23 -4.71
CA LEU A 62 8.40 0.01 -4.11
C LEU A 62 7.73 -1.26 -4.64
N ALA A 63 7.83 -1.54 -5.94
CA ALA A 63 7.31 -2.78 -6.53
C ALA A 63 8.00 -4.03 -5.96
N VAL A 64 9.30 -3.96 -5.66
CA VAL A 64 10.03 -5.05 -4.99
C VAL A 64 9.51 -5.27 -3.57
N GLU A 65 9.31 -4.20 -2.81
CA GLU A 65 8.82 -4.29 -1.43
C GLU A 65 7.39 -4.84 -1.36
N ILE A 66 6.49 -4.33 -2.20
CA ILE A 66 5.10 -4.82 -2.31
C ILE A 66 5.08 -6.31 -2.70
N ALA A 67 5.84 -6.71 -3.73
CA ALA A 67 5.92 -8.11 -4.13
C ALA A 67 6.52 -9.00 -3.03
N GLY A 68 7.52 -8.48 -2.32
CA GLY A 68 8.14 -9.14 -1.18
C GLY A 68 7.17 -9.36 -0.02
N ALA A 69 6.39 -8.34 0.35
CA ALA A 69 5.37 -8.43 1.39
C ALA A 69 4.29 -9.46 1.02
N LEU A 70 3.74 -9.39 -0.21
CA LEU A 70 2.76 -10.37 -0.69
C LEU A 70 3.31 -11.80 -0.72
N THR A 71 4.59 -11.96 -1.00
CA THR A 71 5.23 -13.28 -0.98
C THR A 71 5.40 -13.81 0.45
N ARG A 72 5.89 -12.97 1.37
CA ARG A 72 6.20 -13.38 2.74
C ARG A 72 4.96 -13.54 3.60
N ASP A 73 4.01 -12.63 3.47
CA ASP A 73 2.91 -12.48 4.42
C ASP A 73 1.65 -13.20 3.92
N TYR A 74 1.49 -13.34 2.59
CA TYR A 74 0.34 -13.96 1.95
C TYR A 74 0.68 -15.24 1.17
N GLY A 75 1.96 -15.62 1.07
CA GLY A 75 2.39 -16.81 0.36
C GLY A 75 2.20 -16.75 -1.16
N LEU A 76 1.95 -15.57 -1.73
CA LEU A 76 1.80 -15.40 -3.17
C LEU A 76 3.16 -15.51 -3.86
N ALA A 77 3.26 -16.23 -4.99
CA ALA A 77 4.45 -16.20 -5.83
C ALA A 77 4.54 -14.88 -6.64
N MET A 78 4.48 -13.74 -5.94
CA MET A 78 4.37 -12.41 -6.54
C MET A 78 5.73 -11.99 -7.09
N LYS A 79 5.77 -11.66 -8.37
CA LYS A 79 6.96 -11.11 -9.04
C LYS A 79 6.87 -9.59 -9.04
N GLU A 80 8.01 -8.92 -8.90
CA GLU A 80 8.13 -7.45 -9.04
C GLU A 80 7.36 -6.93 -10.26
N GLN A 81 7.49 -7.60 -11.41
CA GLN A 81 6.81 -7.25 -12.65
C GLN A 81 5.28 -7.09 -12.52
N LEU A 82 4.65 -7.90 -11.66
CA LEU A 82 3.20 -7.87 -11.43
C LEU A 82 2.78 -6.73 -10.49
N ALA A 83 3.72 -6.20 -9.70
CA ALA A 83 3.50 -5.09 -8.79
C ALA A 83 3.96 -3.73 -9.36
N ARG A 84 4.53 -3.68 -10.56
CA ARG A 84 5.06 -2.43 -11.14
C ARG A 84 3.97 -1.40 -11.37
N ASP A 85 2.86 -1.80 -11.99
CA ASP A 85 1.81 -0.86 -12.36
C ASP A 85 1.16 -0.23 -11.12
N VAL A 86 0.94 -1.02 -10.06
CA VAL A 86 0.42 -0.49 -8.78
C VAL A 86 1.46 0.38 -8.08
N ALA A 87 2.75 0.04 -8.12
CA ALA A 87 3.80 0.85 -7.51
C ALA A 87 3.97 2.20 -8.21
N THR A 88 3.90 2.24 -9.55
CA THR A 88 3.86 3.50 -10.31
C THR A 88 2.65 4.33 -9.94
N ARG A 89 1.46 3.72 -9.89
CA ARG A 89 0.23 4.43 -9.51
C ARG A 89 0.32 5.01 -8.10
N ILE A 90 0.90 4.28 -7.15
CA ILE A 90 1.09 4.75 -5.77
C ILE A 90 2.08 5.93 -5.72
N ASP A 91 3.20 5.85 -6.46
CA ASP A 91 4.19 6.93 -6.52
C ASP A 91 3.62 8.22 -7.16
N GLU A 92 2.82 8.07 -8.22
CA GLU A 92 2.11 9.20 -8.87
C GLU A 92 1.10 9.84 -7.92
N TRP A 93 0.29 9.03 -7.23
CA TRP A 93 -0.66 9.51 -6.22
C TRP A 93 0.06 10.24 -5.07
N TRP A 94 1.12 9.64 -4.52
CA TRP A 94 1.90 10.23 -3.42
C TRP A 94 2.54 11.57 -3.81
N THR A 95 3.09 11.65 -5.02
CA THR A 95 3.71 12.87 -5.54
C THR A 95 2.68 13.98 -5.76
N ALA A 96 1.47 13.63 -6.21
CA ALA A 96 0.36 14.57 -6.34
C ALA A 96 -0.10 15.09 -4.98
N PHE A 97 -0.28 14.19 -4.00
CA PHE A 97 -0.64 14.52 -2.62
C PHE A 97 0.34 15.52 -1.98
N GLY A 98 1.65 15.24 -2.07
CA GLY A 98 2.67 16.16 -1.56
C GLY A 98 2.82 17.46 -2.35
N SER A 99 2.25 17.56 -3.55
CA SER A 99 2.21 18.80 -4.33
C SER A 99 1.01 19.68 -3.95
N ASP A 100 -0.13 19.07 -3.63
CA ASP A 100 -1.31 19.79 -3.12
C ASP A 100 -1.09 20.38 -1.72
N ASP A 101 -0.38 19.66 -0.84
CA ASP A 101 -0.10 20.15 0.52
C ASP A 101 0.85 21.37 0.52
N ARG A 102 1.70 21.49 -0.51
CA ARG A 102 2.64 22.62 -0.70
C ARG A 102 2.01 23.88 -1.29
N HIS A 103 0.75 23.82 -1.73
CA HIS A 103 0.02 24.98 -2.27
C HIS A 103 -0.83 25.71 -1.23
N THR A 104 -0.74 25.31 0.05
CA THR A 104 -1.47 25.91 1.18
C THR A 104 -0.57 26.75 2.11
N LEU A 105 0.44 27.44 1.55
CA LEU A 105 1.29 28.40 2.27
C LEU A 105 1.32 29.77 1.58
#